data_AF-A0A0U5GI09-F1
#
_entry.id   AF-A0A0U5GI09-F1
#
_cell.length_a   1.000
_cell.length_b   1.000
_cell.length_c   1.000
_cell.angle_alpha   90.00
_cell.angle_beta   90.00
_cell.angle_gamma   90.00
#
_symmetry.space_group_name_H-M   'P 1'
#
loop_
_entity.id
_entity.type
_entity.pdbx_description
1 polymer ?
#
loop_
_entity_poly.entity_id
_entity_poly.type
_entity_poly.pdbx_seq_one_letter_code
_entity_poly.pdbx_strand_id
1 'polypeptide(L)'
;MPPAKRAKRKRQDEQIPVPLQALIRSDQDLIKHTVSLPVGDLDTFFYISKDNQVFWGVNRSRLPRLAARKAFLKRIPDDRLFPKVPKPKDTHLTIAAPGSYIPAMTQVKCPSLEDYYFLDFIGSNSRARQLFAEAMIMEKIAGSKAHLHPNIIRYHGCRVHRQRITGLVFERLEYNINQYVPQPGFSTLNKKRFIAKLKWAVSHIHSLGLAHNDICPNNIMVRETAGAQPEPVLIDFGSCAPFGSKDLLTFGTHGCLRSIFIPRRRNMIPIHCARLRSG
;
A
#
# COMPACT_ATOMS: atom_id res chain seq x y z
N MET A 1 40.05 -12.20 -26.98
CA MET A 1 39.41 -12.42 -25.67
C MET A 1 37.93 -12.70 -25.89
N PRO A 2 37.40 -13.85 -25.44
CA PRO A 2 35.97 -14.15 -25.55
C PRO A 2 35.17 -13.31 -24.53
N PRO A 3 33.92 -12.92 -24.85
CA PRO A 3 33.11 -12.12 -23.93
C PRO A 3 32.70 -12.94 -22.71
N ALA A 4 32.91 -12.36 -21.52
CA ALA A 4 32.54 -12.95 -20.24
C ALA A 4 31.05 -13.29 -20.21
N LYS A 5 30.73 -14.58 -20.08
CA LYS A 5 29.36 -15.06 -19.86
C LYS A 5 28.82 -14.44 -18.57
N ARG A 6 27.87 -13.51 -18.71
CA ARG A 6 27.09 -12.96 -17.60
C ARG A 6 26.40 -14.14 -16.89
N ALA A 7 26.87 -14.49 -15.69
CA ALA A 7 26.29 -15.57 -14.89
C ALA A 7 24.81 -15.26 -14.63
N LYS A 8 23.91 -15.99 -15.28
CA LYS A 8 22.49 -16.05 -14.90
C LYS A 8 22.46 -16.65 -13.49
N ARG A 9 22.29 -15.82 -12.45
CA ARG A 9 21.88 -16.28 -11.12
C ARG A 9 20.64 -17.17 -11.32
N LYS A 10 20.78 -18.48 -11.08
CA LYS A 10 19.66 -19.42 -11.00
C LYS A 10 18.69 -18.86 -9.96
N ARG A 11 17.48 -18.46 -10.38
CA ARG A 11 16.38 -18.11 -9.47
C ARG A 11 16.05 -19.39 -8.70
N GLN A 12 16.47 -19.49 -7.43
CA GLN A 12 15.89 -20.46 -6.52
C GLN A 12 14.55 -19.88 -6.08
N ASP A 13 13.51 -20.13 -6.87
CA ASP A 13 12.15 -19.90 -6.42
C ASP A 13 11.89 -20.91 -5.29
N GLU A 14 12.01 -20.46 -4.03
CA GLU A 14 11.75 -21.31 -2.87
C GLU A 14 10.27 -21.71 -2.88
N GLN A 15 10.01 -22.99 -3.13
CA GLN A 15 8.68 -23.56 -2.99
C GLN A 15 8.19 -23.38 -1.55
N ILE A 16 6.89 -23.20 -1.36
CA ILE A 16 6.30 -23.16 -0.02
C ILE A 16 6.69 -24.43 0.79
N PRO A 17 7.27 -24.29 2.00
CA PRO A 17 7.62 -25.42 2.85
C PRO A 17 6.40 -26.31 3.17
N VAL A 18 6.61 -27.63 3.25
CA VAL A 18 5.55 -28.62 3.53
C VAL A 18 4.71 -28.28 4.77
N PRO A 19 5.29 -27.84 5.91
CA PRO A 19 4.50 -27.45 7.07
C PRO A 19 3.53 -26.29 6.80
N LEU A 20 3.94 -25.31 6.00
CA LEU A 20 3.09 -24.18 5.62
C LEU A 20 2.02 -24.59 4.59
N GLN A 21 2.34 -25.52 3.68
CA GLN A 21 1.34 -26.08 2.76
C GLN A 21 0.20 -26.79 3.49
N ALA A 22 0.49 -27.43 4.62
CA ALA A 22 -0.50 -28.12 5.45
C ALA A 22 -1.46 -27.14 6.16
N LEU A 23 -1.07 -25.87 6.33
CA LEU A 23 -1.90 -24.82 6.93
C LEU A 23 -2.95 -24.26 5.97
N ILE A 24 -2.74 -24.39 4.65
CA ILE A 24 -3.71 -23.97 3.63
C ILE A 24 -4.74 -25.09 3.51
N ARG A 25 -5.89 -24.99 4.17
CA ARG A 25 -6.89 -26.08 4.22
C ARG A 25 -8.00 -25.88 3.21
N SER A 26 -8.22 -24.64 2.79
CA SER A 26 -9.30 -24.25 1.90
C SER A 26 -8.86 -23.11 0.98
N ASP A 27 -9.73 -22.78 0.03
CA ASP A 27 -9.56 -21.62 -0.83
C ASP A 27 -9.74 -20.27 -0.12
N GLN A 28 -10.33 -20.26 1.07
CA GLN A 28 -10.49 -19.05 1.89
C GLN A 28 -9.17 -18.63 2.55
N ASP A 29 -8.22 -19.56 2.66
CA ASP A 29 -6.86 -19.28 3.15
C ASP A 29 -5.99 -18.57 2.10
N LEU A 30 -6.50 -18.43 0.87
CA LEU A 30 -5.83 -17.76 -0.24
C LEU A 30 -6.51 -16.44 -0.57
N ILE A 31 -5.72 -15.39 -0.73
CA ILE A 31 -6.16 -14.13 -1.31
C ILE A 31 -6.11 -14.29 -2.82
N LYS A 32 -7.23 -14.10 -3.52
CA LYS A 32 -7.32 -14.29 -4.98
C LYS A 32 -7.57 -12.97 -5.67
N HIS A 33 -6.81 -12.71 -6.73
CA HIS A 33 -7.00 -11.56 -7.61
C HIS A 33 -7.00 -12.04 -9.07
N THR A 34 -7.96 -11.55 -9.85
CA THR A 34 -7.96 -11.73 -11.30
C THR A 34 -7.29 -10.51 -11.92
N VAL A 35 -6.19 -10.73 -12.65
CA VAL A 35 -5.52 -9.67 -13.41
C VAL A 35 -5.94 -9.80 -14.86
N SER A 36 -6.75 -8.87 -15.34
CA SER A 36 -7.16 -8.84 -16.75
C SER A 36 -6.10 -8.21 -17.63
N LEU A 37 -5.54 -8.99 -18.55
CA LEU A 37 -4.60 -8.52 -19.55
C LEU A 37 -5.23 -8.58 -20.96
N PRO A 38 -4.71 -7.80 -21.93
CA PRO A 38 -5.18 -7.88 -23.32
C PRO A 38 -5.07 -9.27 -23.96
N VAL A 39 -4.21 -10.13 -23.40
CA VAL A 39 -3.94 -11.51 -23.85
C VAL A 39 -4.72 -12.56 -23.08
N GLY A 40 -5.64 -12.15 -22.20
CA GLY A 40 -6.43 -13.01 -21.33
C GLY A 40 -6.21 -12.74 -19.84
N ASP A 41 -7.11 -13.26 -19.03
CA ASP A 41 -7.05 -13.12 -17.56
C ASP A 41 -6.01 -14.05 -16.94
N LEU A 42 -5.33 -13.57 -15.90
CA LEU A 42 -4.46 -14.37 -15.05
C LEU A 42 -5.16 -14.69 -13.73
N ASP A 43 -5.11 -15.97 -13.34
CA ASP A 43 -5.49 -16.43 -12.01
C ASP A 43 -4.29 -16.21 -11.08
N THR A 44 -4.34 -15.16 -10.27
CA THR A 44 -3.30 -14.84 -9.28
C THR A 44 -3.82 -15.09 -7.87
N PHE A 45 -2.97 -15.68 -7.04
CA PHE A 45 -3.34 -15.96 -5.66
C PHE A 45 -2.13 -15.87 -4.74
N PHE A 46 -2.41 -15.48 -3.50
CA PHE A 46 -1.42 -15.25 -2.47
C PHE A 46 -1.77 -16.03 -1.21
N TYR A 47 -0.74 -16.47 -0.50
CA TYR A 47 -0.84 -16.97 0.85
C TYR A 47 0.08 -16.14 1.75
N ILE A 48 -0.46 -15.69 2.89
CA ILE A 48 0.31 -14.93 3.88
C ILE A 48 0.33 -15.77 5.16
N SER A 49 1.51 -16.19 5.60
CA SER A 49 1.66 -16.93 6.86
C SER A 49 1.44 -16.02 8.08
N LYS A 50 1.25 -16.62 9.25
CA LYS A 50 1.15 -15.88 10.53
C LYS A 50 2.39 -15.02 10.80
N ASP A 51 3.56 -15.42 10.29
CA ASP A 51 4.83 -14.70 10.42
C ASP A 51 5.06 -13.66 9.30
N ASN A 52 4.00 -13.31 8.56
CA ASN A 52 4.04 -12.41 7.40
C ASN A 52 5.02 -12.88 6.31
N GLN A 53 5.16 -14.20 6.11
CA GLN A 53 5.80 -14.71 4.89
C GLN A 53 4.76 -14.73 3.77
N VAL A 54 5.12 -14.16 2.62
CA VAL A 54 4.20 -14.06 1.49
C VAL A 54 4.61 -15.04 0.41
N PHE A 55 3.65 -15.80 -0.08
CA PHE A 55 3.78 -16.73 -1.19
C PHE A 55 2.80 -16.32 -2.26
N TRP A 56 3.19 -16.48 -3.52
CA TRP A 56 2.35 -16.11 -4.65
C TRP A 56 2.39 -17.19 -5.72
N GLY A 57 1.28 -17.32 -6.43
CA GLY A 57 1.16 -18.15 -7.60
C GLY A 57 0.39 -17.39 -8.68
N VAL A 58 0.75 -17.68 -9.93
CA VAL A 58 0.07 -17.13 -11.10
C VAL A 58 -0.06 -18.21 -12.15
N ASN A 59 -1.23 -18.29 -12.79
CA ASN A 59 -1.45 -19.14 -13.95
C ASN A 59 -2.31 -18.45 -15.01
N ARG A 60 -2.09 -18.80 -16.28
CA ARG A 60 -2.88 -18.30 -17.43
C ARG A 60 -4.30 -18.88 -17.50
N SER A 61 -4.56 -19.94 -16.75
CA SER A 61 -5.86 -20.57 -16.67
C SER A 61 -6.24 -20.76 -15.23
N ARG A 62 -7.54 -20.65 -14.94
CA ARG A 62 -8.04 -20.87 -13.58
C ARG A 62 -7.62 -22.25 -13.08
N LEU A 63 -7.01 -22.31 -11.90
CA LEU A 63 -6.60 -23.56 -11.27
C LEU A 63 -7.71 -24.04 -10.33
N PRO A 64 -8.63 -24.94 -10.71
CA PRO A 64 -9.82 -25.22 -9.89
C PRO A 64 -9.51 -25.94 -8.57
N ARG A 65 -8.41 -26.71 -8.52
CA ARG A 65 -8.06 -27.54 -7.36
C ARG A 65 -7.09 -26.81 -6.44
N LEU A 66 -7.36 -26.86 -5.13
CA LEU A 66 -6.48 -26.28 -4.10
C LEU A 66 -5.07 -26.88 -4.17
N ALA A 67 -4.93 -28.19 -4.36
CA ALA A 67 -3.63 -28.87 -4.49
C ALA A 67 -2.79 -28.29 -5.64
N ALA A 68 -3.43 -27.98 -6.78
CA ALA A 68 -2.75 -27.34 -7.90
C ALA A 68 -2.30 -25.91 -7.52
N ARG A 69 -3.16 -25.12 -6.87
CA ARG A 69 -2.76 -23.77 -6.40
C ARG A 69 -1.56 -23.83 -5.44
N LYS A 70 -1.57 -24.74 -4.45
CA LYS A 70 -0.45 -24.93 -3.52
C LYS A 70 0.86 -25.23 -4.23
N ALA A 71 0.82 -26.06 -5.27
CA ALA A 71 2.02 -26.41 -6.05
C ALA A 71 2.60 -25.21 -6.84
N PHE A 72 1.80 -24.19 -7.13
CA PHE A 72 2.24 -22.98 -7.82
C PHE A 72 2.71 -21.87 -6.88
N LEU A 73 2.51 -22.01 -5.55
CA LEU A 73 2.94 -21.02 -4.57
C LEU A 73 4.46 -21.02 -4.42
N LYS A 74 5.06 -19.88 -4.76
CA LYS A 74 6.48 -19.58 -4.58
C LYS A 74 6.64 -18.48 -3.57
N ARG A 75 7.68 -18.56 -2.74
CA ARG A 75 7.96 -17.53 -1.76
C ARG A 75 8.36 -16.23 -2.46
N ILE A 76 7.77 -15.12 -2.03
CA ILE A 76 8.26 -13.78 -2.36
C ILE A 76 9.41 -13.45 -1.39
N PRO A 77 10.61 -13.11 -1.89
CA PRO A 77 11.69 -12.63 -1.04
C PRO A 77 11.27 -11.42 -0.21
N ASP A 78 11.54 -11.46 1.11
CA ASP A 78 11.05 -10.42 2.02
C ASP A 78 11.57 -9.02 1.66
N ASP A 79 12.75 -8.90 1.06
CA ASP A 79 13.35 -7.63 0.64
C ASP A 79 12.62 -6.94 -0.52
N ARG A 80 11.73 -7.64 -1.23
CA ARG A 80 10.86 -7.03 -2.24
C ARG A 80 9.67 -6.29 -1.64
N LEU A 81 9.15 -6.78 -0.50
CA LEU A 81 7.92 -6.28 0.12
C LEU A 81 8.19 -5.48 1.40
N PHE A 82 9.14 -5.93 2.21
CA PHE A 82 9.33 -5.50 3.58
C PHE A 82 10.74 -4.92 3.76
N PRO A 83 10.89 -3.59 3.92
CA PRO A 83 12.18 -2.98 4.18
C PRO A 83 12.71 -3.43 5.55
N LYS A 84 14.03 -3.48 5.68
CA LYS A 84 14.66 -3.72 6.99
C LYS A 84 14.39 -2.54 7.91
N VAL A 85 14.24 -2.80 9.21
CA VAL A 85 14.21 -1.73 10.21
C VAL A 85 15.60 -1.06 10.21
N PRO A 86 15.70 0.26 9.99
CA PRO A 86 16.95 1.01 10.09
C PRO A 86 17.55 0.89 11.49
N LYS A 87 18.86 1.09 11.62
CA LYS A 87 19.46 1.17 12.95
C LYS A 87 19.03 2.49 13.61
N PRO A 88 18.79 2.52 14.93
CA PRO A 88 18.32 3.73 15.62
C PRO A 88 19.20 4.97 15.39
N LYS A 89 20.50 4.76 15.23
CA LYS A 89 21.47 5.82 14.93
C LYS A 89 21.31 6.47 13.55
N ASP A 90 20.68 5.76 12.60
CA ASP A 90 20.53 6.22 11.22
C ASP A 90 19.21 6.98 11.05
N THR A 91 18.14 6.53 11.71
CA THR A 91 16.80 7.11 11.59
C THR A 91 15.90 6.71 12.76
N HIS A 92 15.11 7.65 13.27
CA HIS A 92 14.07 7.36 14.26
C HIS A 92 12.82 6.78 13.57
N LEU A 93 12.33 5.65 14.08
CA LEU A 93 11.03 5.07 13.72
C LEU A 93 10.32 4.65 15.00
N THR A 94 9.05 5.00 15.10
CA THR A 94 8.13 4.54 16.12
C THR A 94 7.75 3.10 15.80
N ILE A 95 8.05 2.16 16.71
CA ILE A 95 7.62 0.77 16.59
C ILE A 95 6.35 0.57 17.39
N ALA A 96 5.29 0.08 16.72
CA ALA A 96 4.05 -0.25 17.40
C ALA A 96 4.30 -1.44 18.34
N ALA A 97 3.97 -1.29 19.62
CA ALA A 97 4.23 -2.34 20.60
C ALA A 97 3.46 -3.63 20.26
N PRO A 98 4.08 -4.82 20.37
CA PRO A 98 3.38 -6.08 20.12
C PRO A 98 2.12 -6.19 21.00
N GLY A 99 0.98 -6.45 20.37
CA GLY A 99 -0.31 -6.54 21.08
C GLY A 99 -0.97 -5.19 21.43
N SER A 100 -0.32 -4.05 21.18
CA SER A 100 -0.89 -2.72 21.44
C SER A 100 -1.88 -2.26 20.36
N TYR A 101 -1.99 -3.01 19.26
CA TYR A 101 -2.91 -2.74 18.16
C TYR A 101 -4.01 -3.79 18.13
N ILE A 102 -5.13 -3.47 18.78
CA ILE A 102 -6.32 -4.32 18.88
C ILE A 102 -7.06 -4.27 17.52
N PRO A 103 -7.38 -5.41 16.87
CA PRO A 103 -8.01 -5.42 15.54
C PRO A 103 -9.33 -4.63 15.45
N ALA A 104 -10.06 -4.52 16.56
CA ALA A 104 -11.29 -3.74 16.66
C ALA A 104 -11.04 -2.21 16.59
N MET A 105 -9.87 -1.73 17.00
CA MET A 105 -9.57 -0.30 17.12
C MET A 105 -8.48 0.17 16.16
N THR A 106 -7.78 -0.76 15.51
CA THR A 106 -6.64 -0.44 14.65
C THR A 106 -6.75 -1.15 13.30
N GLN A 107 -6.13 -0.54 12.30
CA GLN A 107 -5.96 -1.09 10.97
C GLN A 107 -4.47 -1.17 10.65
N VAL A 108 -4.04 -2.28 10.05
CA VAL A 108 -2.67 -2.41 9.57
C VAL A 108 -2.64 -2.31 8.06
N LYS A 109 -1.96 -1.29 7.55
CA LYS A 109 -1.70 -1.13 6.11
C LYS A 109 -0.46 -1.93 5.74
N CYS A 110 -0.66 -3.00 4.97
CA CYS A 110 0.42 -3.80 4.39
C CYS A 110 0.71 -3.34 2.95
N PRO A 111 1.88 -3.68 2.37
CA PRO A 111 2.12 -3.48 0.95
C PRO A 111 1.04 -4.15 0.10
N SER A 112 0.50 -3.43 -0.89
CA SER A 112 -0.45 -4.03 -1.84
C SER A 112 0.23 -5.11 -2.69
N LEU A 113 -0.49 -6.23 -2.86
CA LEU A 113 -0.06 -7.37 -3.66
C LEU A 113 -0.71 -7.40 -5.05
N GLU A 114 -1.70 -6.54 -5.33
CA GLU A 114 -2.53 -6.59 -6.54
C GLU A 114 -1.69 -6.55 -7.83
N ASP A 115 -0.71 -5.66 -7.90
CA ASP A 115 0.18 -5.52 -9.08
C ASP A 115 1.48 -6.33 -8.96
N TYR A 116 1.58 -7.27 -8.00
CA TYR A 116 2.84 -7.98 -7.77
C TYR A 116 3.30 -8.75 -9.01
N TYR A 117 2.38 -9.22 -9.85
CA TYR A 117 2.71 -9.86 -11.12
C TYR A 117 3.64 -8.99 -12.00
N PHE A 118 3.33 -7.69 -12.13
CA PHE A 118 4.17 -6.76 -12.90
C PHE A 118 5.50 -6.48 -12.20
N LEU A 119 5.49 -6.43 -10.87
CA LEU A 119 6.69 -6.19 -10.07
C LEU A 119 7.67 -7.34 -10.11
N ASP A 120 7.19 -8.59 -10.10
CA ASP A 120 8.03 -9.78 -10.24
C ASP A 120 8.74 -9.82 -11.60
N PHE A 121 8.02 -9.43 -12.66
CA PHE A 121 8.57 -9.36 -14.01
C PHE A 121 9.77 -8.39 -14.08
N ILE A 122 9.64 -7.23 -13.43
CA ILE A 122 10.68 -6.18 -13.43
C ILE A 122 11.76 -6.44 -12.37
N GLY A 123 11.48 -7.29 -11.37
CA GLY A 123 12.40 -7.56 -10.25
C GLY A 123 12.57 -6.35 -9.32
N SER A 124 11.55 -5.51 -9.22
CA SER A 124 11.60 -4.25 -8.46
C SER A 124 11.38 -4.46 -6.96
N ASN A 125 12.09 -3.68 -6.14
CA ASN A 125 11.82 -3.55 -4.70
C ASN A 125 10.92 -2.34 -4.38
N SER A 126 10.15 -1.87 -5.36
CA SER A 126 9.32 -0.66 -5.22
C SER A 126 8.35 -0.72 -4.05
N ARG A 127 7.77 -1.88 -3.71
CA ARG A 127 6.84 -2.02 -2.57
C ARG A 127 7.55 -1.82 -1.23
N ALA A 128 8.72 -2.43 -1.03
CA ALA A 128 9.52 -2.19 0.16
C ALA A 128 9.92 -0.70 0.29
N ARG A 129 10.29 -0.06 -0.83
CA ARG A 129 10.62 1.37 -0.87
C ARG A 129 9.42 2.27 -0.57
N GLN A 130 8.25 1.96 -1.14
CA GLN A 130 7.00 2.68 -0.90
C GLN A 130 6.58 2.59 0.57
N LEU A 131 6.59 1.38 1.15
CA LEU A 131 6.27 1.20 2.56
C LEU A 131 7.22 1.97 3.48
N PHE A 132 8.52 1.95 3.16
CA PHE A 132 9.52 2.71 3.93
C PHE A 132 9.32 4.22 3.81
N ALA A 133 9.09 4.73 2.59
CA ALA A 133 8.87 6.15 2.35
C ALA A 133 7.60 6.64 3.06
N GLU A 134 6.51 5.89 3.00
CA GLU A 134 5.27 6.22 3.71
C GLU A 134 5.49 6.22 5.22
N ALA A 135 6.23 5.25 5.78
CA ALA A 135 6.60 5.24 7.19
C ALA A 135 7.31 6.56 7.59
N MET A 136 8.30 6.98 6.80
CA MET A 136 9.04 8.20 7.05
C MET A 136 8.19 9.47 6.98
N ILE A 137 7.24 9.52 6.05
CA ILE A 137 6.27 10.62 5.99
C ILE A 137 5.41 10.64 7.26
N MET A 138 4.90 9.49 7.70
CA MET A 138 4.08 9.41 8.91
C MET A 138 4.86 9.80 10.16
N GLU A 139 6.13 9.39 10.30
CA GLU A 139 6.99 9.84 11.41
C GLU A 139 7.18 11.36 11.38
N LYS A 140 7.41 11.95 10.20
CA LYS A 140 7.59 13.41 10.08
C LYS A 140 6.33 14.17 10.47
N ILE A 141 5.14 13.66 10.08
CA ILE A 141 3.86 14.27 10.45
C ILE A 141 3.63 14.13 11.96
N ALA A 142 3.84 12.93 12.52
CA ALA A 142 3.62 12.64 13.93
C ALA A 142 4.60 13.39 14.86
N GLY A 143 5.86 13.55 14.44
CA GLY A 143 6.91 14.25 15.20
C GLY A 143 6.84 15.79 15.13
N SER A 144 5.88 16.37 14.41
CA SER A 144 5.72 17.83 14.36
C SER A 144 5.25 18.40 15.70
N LYS A 145 5.54 19.67 15.99
CA LYS A 145 5.13 20.33 17.26
C LYS A 145 3.62 20.30 17.53
N ALA A 146 2.79 20.09 16.51
CA ALA A 146 1.34 19.94 16.66
C ALA A 146 0.91 18.52 17.08
N HIS A 147 1.84 17.57 17.13
CA HIS A 147 1.87 16.18 17.61
C HIS A 147 0.62 15.29 17.54
N LEU A 148 -0.52 15.70 16.97
CA LEU A 148 -1.72 14.92 16.64
C LEU A 148 -2.75 15.85 15.97
N HIS A 149 -2.69 16.02 14.66
CA HIS A 149 -3.73 16.77 13.95
C HIS A 149 -5.01 15.92 13.87
N PRO A 150 -6.17 16.37 14.39
CA PRO A 150 -7.36 15.52 14.53
C PRO A 150 -7.97 15.08 13.19
N ASN A 151 -7.68 15.81 12.11
CA ASN A 151 -8.14 15.51 10.75
C ASN A 151 -7.08 14.82 9.87
N ILE A 152 -6.03 14.26 10.47
CA ILE A 152 -5.07 13.35 9.82
C ILE A 152 -5.12 12.02 10.57
N ILE A 153 -5.02 10.90 9.85
CA ILE A 153 -5.07 9.57 10.45
C ILE A 153 -4.05 9.42 11.58
N ARG A 154 -4.51 8.89 12.73
CA ARG A 154 -3.62 8.58 13.84
C ARG A 154 -2.71 7.41 13.47
N TYR A 155 -1.42 7.68 13.46
CA TYR A 155 -0.37 6.70 13.29
C TYR A 155 0.12 6.18 14.65
N HIS A 156 0.19 4.86 14.80
CA HIS A 156 0.65 4.19 16.01
C HIS A 156 2.05 3.59 15.90
N GLY A 157 2.68 3.68 14.72
CA GLY A 157 4.01 3.13 14.47
C GLY A 157 4.05 2.03 13.40
N CYS A 158 5.25 1.52 13.18
CA CYS A 158 5.55 0.42 12.29
C CYS A 158 5.27 -0.93 12.97
N ARG A 159 4.59 -1.85 12.28
CA ARG A 159 4.53 -3.26 12.68
C ARG A 159 5.79 -3.98 12.21
N VAL A 160 6.54 -4.54 13.15
CA VAL A 160 7.80 -5.23 12.86
C VAL A 160 7.67 -6.73 13.10
N HIS A 161 8.04 -7.52 12.09
CA HIS A 161 8.27 -8.96 12.23
C HIS A 161 9.58 -9.31 11.53
N ARG A 162 10.35 -10.24 12.11
CA ARG A 162 11.59 -10.75 11.49
C ARG A 162 12.57 -9.62 11.10
N GLN A 163 12.68 -8.59 11.97
CA GLN A 163 13.50 -7.38 11.79
C GLN A 163 13.17 -6.55 10.54
N ARG A 164 11.93 -6.65 10.03
CA ARG A 164 11.44 -5.92 8.88
C ARG A 164 10.11 -5.22 9.17
N ILE A 165 9.90 -4.08 8.53
CA ILE A 165 8.63 -3.37 8.59
C ILE A 165 7.66 -4.11 7.68
N THR A 166 6.62 -4.69 8.28
CA THR A 166 5.61 -5.50 7.57
C THR A 166 4.30 -4.78 7.35
N GLY A 167 4.14 -3.60 7.96
CA GLY A 167 3.00 -2.73 7.77
C GLY A 167 3.06 -1.50 8.67
N LEU A 168 2.13 -0.58 8.44
CA LEU A 168 1.93 0.63 9.24
C LEU A 168 0.64 0.49 10.03
N VAL A 169 0.69 0.81 11.33
CA VAL A 169 -0.46 0.68 12.22
C VAL A 169 -1.13 2.04 12.34
N PHE A 170 -2.42 2.07 12.01
CA PHE A 170 -3.29 3.24 12.10
C PHE A 170 -4.48 2.95 13.00
N GLU A 171 -5.14 4.00 13.49
CA GLU A 171 -6.48 3.84 14.05
C GLU A 171 -7.44 3.27 12.99
N ARG A 172 -8.48 2.58 13.45
CA ARG A 172 -9.53 2.06 12.57
C ARG A 172 -10.61 3.12 12.39
N LEU A 173 -10.96 3.40 11.14
CA LEU A 173 -12.10 4.22 10.75
C LEU A 173 -13.00 3.36 9.84
N GLU A 174 -14.32 3.55 9.93
CA GLU A 174 -15.28 2.63 9.32
C GLU A 174 -15.59 2.98 7.87
N TYR A 175 -15.81 4.27 7.58
CA TYR A 175 -16.32 4.72 6.29
C TYR A 175 -15.40 5.77 5.65
N ASN A 176 -15.07 5.56 4.37
CA ASN A 176 -14.66 6.68 3.53
C ASN A 176 -15.88 7.53 3.14
N ILE A 177 -15.66 8.73 2.62
CA ILE A 177 -16.77 9.65 2.33
C ILE A 177 -17.78 9.06 1.33
N ASN A 178 -17.35 8.25 0.36
CA ASN A 178 -18.26 7.61 -0.60
C ASN A 178 -19.19 6.60 0.09
N GLN A 179 -18.66 5.84 1.05
CA GLN A 179 -19.42 4.89 1.87
C GLN A 179 -20.27 5.60 2.93
N TYR A 180 -19.88 6.81 3.32
CA TYR A 180 -20.60 7.60 4.32
C TYR A 180 -21.79 8.36 3.75
N VAL A 181 -21.77 8.76 2.47
CA VAL A 181 -22.89 9.42 1.79
C VAL A 181 -24.26 8.74 2.00
N PRO A 182 -24.41 7.41 1.89
CA PRO A 182 -25.68 6.75 2.14
C PRO A 182 -26.06 6.62 3.62
N GLN A 183 -25.18 6.98 4.56
CA GLN A 183 -25.44 6.86 6.00
C GLN A 183 -26.34 8.00 6.49
N PRO A 184 -27.21 7.76 7.51
CA PRO A 184 -28.10 8.79 8.03
C PRO A 184 -27.39 10.08 8.48
N GLY A 185 -26.19 9.95 9.07
CA GLY A 185 -25.40 11.07 9.55
C GLY A 185 -24.93 12.04 8.44
N PHE A 186 -24.90 11.61 7.18
CA PHE A 186 -24.57 12.50 6.07
C PHE A 186 -25.63 13.58 5.83
N SER A 187 -26.90 13.28 6.11
CA SER A 187 -28.01 14.22 5.89
C SER A 187 -27.91 15.48 6.76
N THR A 188 -27.36 15.35 7.96
CA THR A 188 -27.17 16.43 8.94
C THR A 188 -25.75 16.98 8.96
N LEU A 189 -24.89 16.50 8.06
CA LEU A 189 -23.49 16.90 7.97
C LEU A 189 -23.35 18.38 7.58
N ASN A 190 -22.67 19.16 8.42
CA ASN A 190 -22.25 20.50 8.02
C ASN A 190 -21.08 20.45 7.02
N LYS A 191 -21.42 20.42 5.73
CA LYS A 191 -20.46 20.34 4.61
C LYS A 191 -19.41 21.45 4.62
N LYS A 192 -19.78 22.68 5.00
CA LYS A 192 -18.84 23.83 5.07
C LYS A 192 -17.78 23.59 6.14
N ARG A 193 -18.20 23.15 7.34
CA ARG A 193 -17.30 22.79 8.44
C ARG A 193 -16.42 21.60 8.07
N PHE A 194 -16.98 20.57 7.43
CA PHE A 194 -16.24 19.40 6.97
C PHE A 194 -15.12 19.79 6.00
N ILE A 195 -15.42 20.58 4.97
CA ILE A 195 -14.39 21.05 4.03
C ILE A 195 -13.35 21.94 4.72
N ALA A 196 -13.75 22.80 5.66
CA ALA A 196 -12.81 23.62 6.42
C ALA A 196 -11.82 22.77 7.25
N LYS A 197 -12.31 21.71 7.90
CA LYS A 197 -11.48 20.76 8.66
C LYS A 197 -10.52 19.98 7.75
N LEU A 198 -10.96 19.59 6.56
CA LEU A 198 -10.08 18.97 5.56
C LEU A 198 -8.99 19.95 5.08
N LYS A 199 -9.35 21.20 4.79
CA LYS A 199 -8.37 22.25 4.46
C LYS A 199 -7.36 22.46 5.58
N TRP A 200 -7.79 22.38 6.85
CA TRP A 200 -6.89 22.50 7.99
C TRP A 200 -5.84 21.37 8.02
N ALA A 201 -6.25 20.13 7.77
CA ALA A 201 -5.31 18.99 7.61
C ALA A 201 -4.30 19.24 6.48
N VAL A 202 -4.79 19.73 5.32
CA VAL A 202 -3.94 20.04 4.16
C VAL A 202 -2.95 21.17 4.47
N SER A 203 -3.41 22.24 5.13
CA SER A 203 -2.54 23.33 5.57
C SER A 203 -1.46 22.86 6.54
N HIS A 204 -1.80 21.91 7.43
CA HIS A 204 -0.82 21.32 8.34
C HIS A 204 0.28 20.55 7.59
N ILE A 205 -0.05 19.67 6.65
CA ILE A 205 0.98 18.95 5.90
C ILE A 205 1.80 19.89 4.99
N HIS A 206 1.17 20.93 4.45
CA HIS A 206 1.87 21.95 3.66
C HIS A 206 2.87 22.75 4.50
N SER A 207 2.58 23.04 5.77
CA SER A 207 3.52 23.73 6.65
C SER A 207 4.76 22.87 6.99
N LEU A 208 4.67 21.55 6.82
CA LEU A 208 5.79 20.61 6.89
C LEU A 208 6.57 20.50 5.57
N GLY A 209 6.19 21.26 4.54
CA GLY A 209 6.77 21.21 3.20
C GLY A 209 6.40 19.96 2.41
N LEU A 210 5.26 19.33 2.72
CA LEU A 210 4.78 18.09 2.11
C LEU A 210 3.52 18.35 1.28
N ALA A 211 3.40 17.66 0.13
CA ALA A 211 2.16 17.54 -0.64
C ALA A 211 1.62 16.11 -0.53
N HIS A 212 0.31 15.95 -0.31
CA HIS A 212 -0.32 14.63 -0.23
C HIS A 212 -0.31 13.88 -1.59
N ASN A 213 -0.48 14.61 -2.68
CA ASN A 213 -0.51 14.13 -4.08
C ASN A 213 -1.64 13.15 -4.46
N ASP A 214 -2.44 12.66 -3.49
CA ASP A 214 -3.55 11.74 -3.78
C ASP A 214 -4.82 12.06 -2.96
N ILE A 215 -5.20 13.33 -2.86
CA ILE A 215 -6.45 13.71 -2.17
C ILE A 215 -7.64 13.42 -3.09
N CYS A 216 -8.42 12.41 -2.74
CA CYS A 216 -9.67 12.10 -3.39
C CYS A 216 -10.64 11.42 -2.41
N PRO A 217 -11.93 11.24 -2.77
CA PRO A 217 -12.94 10.72 -1.85
C PRO A 217 -12.56 9.42 -1.13
N ASN A 218 -11.86 8.50 -1.80
CA ASN A 218 -11.42 7.24 -1.20
C ASN A 218 -10.40 7.43 -0.07
N ASN A 219 -9.64 8.52 -0.09
CA ASN A 219 -8.59 8.84 0.89
C ASN A 219 -9.08 9.85 1.95
N ILE A 220 -10.39 10.07 2.06
CA ILE A 220 -11.03 10.88 3.09
C ILE A 220 -11.98 9.98 3.89
N MET A 221 -11.56 9.63 5.10
CA MET A 221 -12.39 8.90 6.05
C MET A 221 -13.27 9.85 6.85
N VAL A 222 -14.35 9.31 7.42
CA VAL A 222 -15.25 10.03 8.32
C VAL A 222 -15.11 9.47 9.73
N ARG A 223 -14.84 10.35 10.69
CA ARG A 223 -14.87 10.03 12.12
C ARG A 223 -16.19 10.53 12.68
N GLU A 224 -16.98 9.61 13.23
CA GLU A 224 -18.17 9.93 14.00
C GLU A 224 -17.85 9.92 15.49
N THR A 225 -18.43 10.86 16.22
CA THR A 225 -18.29 10.95 17.68
C THR A 225 -19.65 11.33 18.22
N ALA A 226 -20.13 10.58 19.22
CA ALA A 226 -21.46 10.78 19.78
C ALA A 226 -21.62 12.24 20.27
N GLY A 227 -22.70 12.89 19.83
CA GLY A 227 -22.98 14.29 20.17
C GLY A 227 -22.15 15.34 19.41
N ALA A 228 -21.31 14.95 18.46
CA ALA A 228 -20.51 15.86 17.64
C ALA A 228 -20.84 15.74 16.14
N GLN A 229 -20.45 16.77 15.38
CA GLN A 229 -20.50 16.74 13.92
C GLN A 229 -19.45 15.74 13.38
N PRO A 230 -19.77 14.92 12.37
CA PRO A 230 -18.78 14.05 11.74
C PRO A 230 -17.62 14.87 11.17
N GLU A 231 -16.40 14.40 11.36
CA GLU A 231 -15.18 15.11 10.95
C GLU A 231 -14.40 14.33 9.88
N PRO A 232 -13.77 15.02 8.89
CA PRO A 232 -12.91 14.37 7.92
C PRO A 232 -11.62 13.91 8.56
N VAL A 233 -11.10 12.80 8.09
CA VAL A 233 -9.74 12.33 8.40
C VAL A 233 -9.04 11.99 7.09
N LEU A 234 -7.97 12.72 6.79
CA LEU A 234 -7.13 12.44 5.63
C LEU A 234 -6.28 11.19 5.90
N ILE A 235 -6.34 10.24 4.97
CA ILE A 235 -5.62 8.96 5.03
C ILE A 235 -4.75 8.76 3.80
N ASP A 236 -3.96 7.69 3.81
CA ASP A 236 -3.12 7.22 2.68
C ASP A 236 -2.07 8.22 2.20
N PHE A 237 -0.94 8.23 2.91
CA PHE A 237 0.21 9.07 2.61
C PHE A 237 1.23 8.38 1.69
N GLY A 238 0.86 7.28 1.01
CA GLY A 238 1.78 6.51 0.16
C GLY A 238 2.34 7.31 -1.02
N SER A 239 1.57 8.29 -1.52
CA SER A 239 1.99 9.21 -2.59
C SER A 239 2.52 10.55 -2.06
N CYS A 240 2.52 10.75 -0.74
CA CYS A 240 2.92 12.02 -0.14
C CYS A 240 4.43 12.21 -0.27
N ALA A 241 4.84 13.42 -0.65
CA ALA A 241 6.24 13.75 -0.89
C ALA A 241 6.55 15.21 -0.55
N PRO A 242 7.82 15.55 -0.26
CA PRO A 242 8.25 16.94 -0.19
C PRO A 242 7.96 17.71 -1.47
N PHE A 243 7.70 19.01 -1.35
CA PHE A 243 7.52 19.87 -2.51
C PHE A 243 8.72 19.80 -3.47
N GLY A 244 8.44 19.76 -4.78
CA GLY A 244 9.47 19.69 -5.82
C GLY A 244 10.12 18.32 -6.00
N SER A 245 9.67 17.27 -5.30
CA SER A 245 10.14 15.90 -5.51
C SER A 245 9.90 15.45 -6.95
N LYS A 246 10.97 15.02 -7.63
CA LYS A 246 10.92 14.57 -9.02
C LYS A 246 10.62 13.08 -9.18
N ASP A 247 10.79 12.32 -8.10
CA ASP A 247 10.66 10.87 -8.08
C ASP A 247 9.50 10.44 -7.17
N LEU A 248 8.27 10.66 -7.62
CA LEU A 248 7.10 10.11 -6.93
C LEU A 248 7.10 8.59 -7.07
N LEU A 249 7.10 7.87 -5.94
CA LEU A 249 7.10 6.40 -5.91
C LEU A 249 5.76 5.80 -6.36
N THR A 250 4.68 6.57 -6.25
CA THR A 250 3.35 6.29 -6.77
C THR A 250 2.83 7.56 -7.41
N PHE A 251 2.25 7.44 -8.60
CA PHE A 251 1.38 8.48 -9.15
C PHE A 251 -0.01 8.21 -8.57
N GLY A 252 -0.73 9.25 -8.14
CA GLY A 252 -2.02 9.13 -7.45
C GLY A 252 -3.01 8.17 -8.13
N THR A 253 -4.01 7.73 -7.39
CA THR A 253 -4.95 6.69 -7.81
C THR A 253 -5.69 7.09 -9.10
N HIS A 254 -5.85 6.15 -10.04
CA HIS A 254 -6.58 6.39 -11.29
C HIS A 254 -8.00 6.89 -10.99
N GLY A 255 -8.35 8.07 -11.49
CA GLY A 255 -9.61 8.77 -11.16
C GLY A 255 -9.43 10.02 -10.29
N CYS A 256 -8.33 10.13 -9.54
CA CYS A 256 -7.97 11.30 -8.74
C CYS A 256 -7.19 12.36 -9.56
N LEU A 257 -6.64 11.97 -10.73
CA LEU A 257 -5.96 12.84 -11.69
C LEU A 257 -6.95 13.42 -12.73
N ARG A 258 -7.73 14.44 -12.38
CA ARG A 258 -8.36 15.32 -13.38
C ARG A 258 -7.87 16.75 -13.21
N SER A 259 -7.19 17.21 -14.27
CA SER A 259 -6.69 18.56 -14.58
C SER A 259 -5.88 19.27 -13.47
N ILE A 260 -4.55 19.27 -13.60
CA ILE A 260 -3.68 20.46 -13.52
C ILE A 260 -2.26 20.01 -13.94
N PHE A 261 -1.77 20.64 -15.01
CA PHE A 261 -0.40 20.70 -15.52
C PHE A 261 0.49 19.43 -15.43
N ILE A 262 0.54 18.69 -16.55
CA ILE A 262 1.72 17.89 -16.91
C ILE A 262 2.65 18.82 -17.70
N PRO A 263 3.82 19.24 -17.17
CA PRO A 263 4.85 19.83 -18.01
C PRO A 263 5.28 18.74 -18.99
N ARG A 264 5.11 18.97 -20.29
CA ARG A 264 5.61 18.09 -21.36
C ARG A 264 7.11 17.89 -21.15
N ARG A 265 7.51 16.77 -20.57
CA ARG A 265 8.82 16.16 -20.82
C ARG A 265 8.59 14.79 -21.45
N ARG A 266 9.07 14.71 -22.69
CA ARG A 266 9.05 13.55 -23.56
C ARG A 266 9.66 12.33 -22.84
N ASN A 267 9.07 11.17 -23.12
CA ASN A 267 9.56 9.82 -22.83
C ASN A 267 9.46 9.33 -21.39
N MET A 268 8.23 9.14 -20.90
CA MET A 268 7.93 7.99 -20.05
C MET A 268 6.67 7.30 -20.56
N ILE A 269 6.87 6.05 -21.00
CA ILE A 269 5.85 5.17 -21.55
C ILE A 269 4.84 4.88 -20.44
N PRO A 270 3.54 5.14 -20.62
CA PRO A 270 2.51 4.64 -19.72
C PRO A 270 2.59 3.11 -19.74
N ILE A 271 2.71 2.47 -18.58
CA ILE A 271 2.64 1.00 -18.46
C ILE A 271 1.15 0.60 -18.58
N HIS A 272 0.59 0.84 -19.76
CA HIS A 272 -0.44 0.03 -20.42
C HIS A 272 -0.62 0.56 -21.85
N CYS A 273 -0.64 -0.37 -22.81
CA CYS A 273 -0.75 -0.21 -24.28
C CYS A 273 0.57 -0.04 -25.06
N ALA A 274 1.36 -1.11 -25.13
CA ALA A 274 2.11 -1.40 -26.36
C ALA A 274 1.14 -2.06 -27.36
N ARG A 275 0.64 -1.24 -28.28
CA ARG A 275 -0.04 -1.66 -29.50
C ARG A 275 0.98 -2.41 -30.37
N LEU A 276 0.71 -3.67 -30.65
CA LEU A 276 1.30 -4.41 -31.76
C LEU A 276 1.04 -3.63 -33.06
N ARG A 277 2.10 -3.29 -33.81
CA ARG A 277 2.11 -3.28 -35.27
C ARG A 277 3.51 -3.60 -35.77
N SER A 278 3.61 -4.71 -36.48
CA SER A 278 4.72 -5.08 -37.35
C SER A 278 4.07 -5.78 -38.55
N GLY A 279 4.26 -5.23 -39.75
CA GLY A 279 3.65 -5.69 -41.01
C GLY A 279 2.41 -4.91 -41.37
#